data_AF-A0A1Q5F5Z2-F1
#
_entry.id   AF-A0A1Q5F5Z2-F1
#
_cell.length_a   1.000
_cell.length_b   1.000
_cell.length_c   1.000
_cell.angle_alpha   90.00
_cell.angle_beta   90.00
_cell.angle_gamma   90.00
#
_symmetry.space_group_name_H-M   'P 1'
#
loop_
_entity.id
_entity.type
_entity.pdbx_description
1 polymer ?
#
loop_
_entity_poly.entity_id
_entity_poly.type
_entity_poly.pdbx_seq_one_letter_code
_entity_poly.pdbx_strand_id
1 'polypeptide(L)'
;MTGKRRSTTFADLVAALPTPPEDEPEVRFDPMPVHDRGFTDADGCHWRLVRGPLDVRRAERLAVTADRMTMGVDYDERVRLWMPRFLGAEERPAAWPAARAGFDAAALPFHEAYEFADDDGRVLLFIETHC
;
A
#
# COMPACT_ATOMS: atom_id res chain seq x y z
N MET A 1 -22.12 1.44 -66.82
CA MET A 1 -21.48 2.31 -65.81
C MET A 1 -21.09 1.44 -64.62
N THR A 2 -19.86 0.98 -64.56
CA THR A 2 -19.42 -0.01 -63.55
C THR A 2 -18.73 0.74 -62.42
N GLY A 3 -19.43 0.89 -61.29
CA GLY A 3 -18.93 1.55 -60.09
C GLY A 3 -17.79 0.74 -59.46
N LYS A 4 -16.59 1.33 -59.43
CA LYS A 4 -15.39 0.76 -58.80
C LYS A 4 -15.57 0.77 -57.28
N ARG A 5 -15.76 -0.39 -56.65
CA ARG A 5 -15.74 -0.51 -55.18
C ARG A 5 -14.34 -0.11 -54.69
N ARG A 6 -14.26 0.93 -53.86
CA ARG A 6 -13.01 1.30 -53.16
C ARG A 6 -12.77 0.24 -52.08
N SER A 7 -11.64 -0.46 -52.18
CA SER A 7 -11.16 -1.38 -51.16
C SER A 7 -10.56 -0.57 -50.02
N THR A 8 -11.21 -0.57 -48.86
CA THR A 8 -10.63 -0.05 -47.61
C THR A 8 -9.41 -0.87 -47.25
N THR A 9 -8.28 -0.22 -47.02
CA THR A 9 -7.03 -0.91 -46.65
C THR A 9 -6.96 -1.14 -45.15
N PHE A 10 -6.11 -2.07 -44.72
CA PHE A 10 -5.85 -2.29 -43.30
C PHE A 10 -5.31 -1.03 -42.59
N ALA A 11 -4.57 -0.19 -43.31
CA ALA A 11 -4.10 1.10 -42.80
C ALA A 11 -5.25 2.07 -42.50
N ASP A 12 -6.29 2.10 -43.34
CA ASP A 12 -7.49 2.93 -43.10
C ASP A 12 -8.28 2.44 -41.88
N LEU A 13 -8.27 1.12 -41.61
CA LEU A 13 -8.90 0.55 -40.42
C LEU A 13 -8.14 0.88 -39.13
N VAL A 14 -6.80 0.85 -39.17
CA VAL A 14 -5.97 1.22 -38.01
C VAL A 14 -6.06 2.72 -37.72
N ALA A 15 -6.11 3.58 -38.74
CA ALA A 15 -6.25 5.02 -38.56
C ALA A 15 -7.65 5.43 -38.05
N ALA A 16 -8.66 4.57 -38.24
CA ALA A 16 -10.02 4.78 -37.75
C ALA A 16 -10.24 4.26 -36.32
N LEU A 17 -9.23 3.63 -35.70
CA LEU A 17 -9.33 3.24 -34.30
C LEU A 17 -9.29 4.52 -33.45
N PRO A 18 -10.30 4.74 -32.58
CA PRO A 18 -10.24 5.84 -31.63
C PRO A 18 -8.98 5.66 -30.77
N THR A 19 -8.24 6.75 -30.58
CA THR A 19 -7.16 6.80 -29.60
C THR A 19 -7.71 6.26 -28.27
N PRO A 20 -7.05 5.28 -27.61
CA PRO A 20 -7.47 4.90 -26.28
C PRO A 20 -7.51 6.18 -25.43
N PRO A 21 -8.55 6.35 -24.58
CA PRO A 21 -8.59 7.49 -23.67
C PRO A 21 -7.25 7.55 -22.93
N GLU A 22 -6.65 8.74 -22.87
CA GLU A 22 -5.42 8.97 -22.10
C GLU A 22 -5.61 8.34 -20.73
N ASP A 23 -4.76 7.37 -20.41
CA ASP A 23 -4.88 6.51 -19.24
C ASP A 23 -5.28 7.35 -18.02
N GLU A 24 -6.50 7.12 -17.53
CA GLU A 24 -6.84 7.54 -16.17
C GLU A 24 -5.70 7.05 -15.27
N PRO A 25 -5.15 7.89 -14.38
CA PRO A 25 -3.98 7.52 -13.60
C PRO A 25 -4.27 6.19 -12.92
N GLU A 26 -3.60 5.14 -13.39
CA GLU A 26 -3.75 3.78 -12.88
C GLU A 26 -3.51 3.87 -11.38
N VAL A 27 -4.59 3.81 -10.58
CA VAL A 27 -4.51 3.91 -9.13
C VAL A 27 -3.86 2.61 -8.67
N ARG A 28 -2.53 2.61 -8.66
CA ARG A 28 -1.73 1.47 -8.28
C ARG A 28 -1.75 1.34 -6.76
N PHE A 29 -2.53 0.38 -6.31
CA PHE A 29 -2.43 -0.19 -4.97
C PHE A 29 -1.31 -1.23 -5.01
N ASP A 30 -0.08 -0.80 -4.79
CA ASP A 30 1.07 -1.67 -4.66
C ASP A 30 2.08 -0.93 -3.76
N PRO A 31 2.41 -1.44 -2.57
CA PRO A 31 2.54 -2.86 -2.20
C PRO A 31 1.46 -3.43 -1.27
N MET A 32 1.27 -4.76 -1.28
CA MET A 32 0.60 -5.52 -0.21
C MET A 32 1.66 -6.00 0.80
N PRO A 33 2.04 -5.18 1.81
CA PRO A 33 3.32 -5.35 2.51
C PRO A 33 3.48 -6.69 3.22
N VAL A 34 2.37 -7.23 3.75
CA VAL A 34 2.34 -8.52 4.44
C VAL A 34 2.40 -9.68 3.44
N HIS A 35 1.61 -9.62 2.37
CA HIS A 35 1.57 -10.65 1.33
C HIS A 35 2.93 -10.79 0.62
N ASP A 36 3.53 -9.66 0.26
CA ASP A 36 4.79 -9.61 -0.47
C ASP A 36 6.01 -9.76 0.46
N ARG A 37 5.76 -9.91 1.76
CA ARG A 37 6.77 -10.05 2.83
C ARG A 37 7.75 -8.87 2.90
N GLY A 38 7.34 -7.72 2.40
CA GLY A 38 8.16 -6.52 2.39
C GLY A 38 7.56 -5.44 1.51
N PHE A 39 8.12 -4.24 1.66
CA PHE A 39 7.83 -3.11 0.78
C PHE A 39 8.98 -2.10 0.81
N THR A 40 9.02 -1.22 -0.17
CA THR A 40 9.93 -0.07 -0.18
C THR A 40 9.10 1.17 0.07
N ASP A 41 9.48 1.99 1.05
CA ASP A 41 8.80 3.27 1.32
C ASP A 41 9.19 4.36 0.32
N ALA A 42 8.53 5.51 0.41
CA ALA A 42 8.76 6.63 -0.51
C ALA A 42 10.14 7.29 -0.37
N ASP A 43 10.88 7.00 0.72
CA ASP A 43 12.26 7.43 0.91
C ASP A 43 13.27 6.39 0.37
N GLY A 44 12.78 5.30 -0.22
CA GLY A 44 13.60 4.23 -0.79
C GLY A 44 14.08 3.20 0.23
N CYS A 45 13.59 3.24 1.48
CA CYS A 45 13.96 2.26 2.50
C CYS A 45 13.16 0.96 2.30
N HIS A 46 13.88 -0.16 2.20
CA HIS A 46 13.25 -1.47 2.09
C HIS A 46 12.98 -2.07 3.47
N TRP A 47 11.71 -2.34 3.75
CA TRP A 47 11.23 -2.97 4.97
C TRP A 47 10.88 -4.43 4.68
N ARG A 48 11.49 -5.36 5.42
CA ARG A 48 11.26 -6.80 5.30
C ARG A 48 10.40 -7.30 6.45
N LEU A 49 9.41 -8.14 6.14
CA LEU A 49 8.56 -8.74 7.15
C LEU A 49 9.40 -9.71 8.02
N VAL A 50 9.50 -9.40 9.31
CA VAL A 50 10.21 -10.23 10.30
C VAL A 50 9.24 -11.18 11.00
N ARG A 51 8.07 -10.68 11.39
CA ARG A 51 7.10 -11.46 12.17
C ARG A 51 5.68 -10.91 12.07
N GLY A 52 4.69 -11.78 12.06
CA GLY A 52 3.31 -11.47 12.40
C GLY A 52 2.33 -12.54 11.88
N PRO A 53 1.03 -12.43 12.21
CA PRO A 53 0.44 -11.45 13.13
C PRO A 53 1.04 -11.52 14.54
N LEU A 54 1.21 -10.39 15.20
CA LEU A 54 1.78 -10.29 16.55
C LEU A 54 0.69 -10.46 17.61
N ASP A 55 1.06 -11.03 18.75
CA ASP A 55 0.22 -10.94 19.94
C ASP A 55 0.19 -9.50 20.51
N VAL A 56 -0.89 -9.18 21.23
CA VAL A 56 -1.13 -7.83 21.80
C VAL A 56 0.05 -7.36 22.65
N ARG A 57 0.68 -8.24 23.44
CA ARG A 57 1.78 -7.83 24.34
C ARG A 57 3.02 -7.46 23.55
N ARG A 58 3.32 -8.17 22.46
CA ARG A 58 4.43 -7.86 21.57
C ARG A 58 4.17 -6.56 20.79
N ALA A 59 2.97 -6.38 20.27
CA ALA A 59 2.58 -5.16 19.58
C ALA A 59 2.64 -3.93 20.52
N GLU A 60 2.15 -4.07 21.76
CA GLU A 60 2.22 -3.02 22.79
C GLU A 60 3.66 -2.61 23.11
N ARG A 61 4.58 -3.58 23.20
CA ARG A 61 6.00 -3.28 23.38
C ARG A 61 6.58 -2.54 22.18
N LEU A 62 6.25 -2.96 20.95
CA LEU A 62 6.74 -2.31 19.74
C LEU A 62 6.16 -0.91 19.55
N ALA A 63 4.93 -0.62 19.99
CA ALA A 63 4.36 0.71 19.92
C ALA A 63 5.26 1.75 20.63
N VAL A 64 5.91 1.33 21.71
CA VAL A 64 6.85 2.15 22.49
C VAL A 64 8.27 2.10 21.91
N THR A 65 8.72 0.93 21.45
CA THR A 65 10.16 0.69 21.17
C THR A 65 10.56 0.74 19.71
N ALA A 66 9.63 0.59 18.76
CA ALA A 66 9.94 0.63 17.34
C ALA A 66 10.43 2.01 16.89
N ASP A 67 11.33 2.05 15.93
CA ASP A 67 11.85 3.28 15.33
C ASP A 67 10.78 3.99 14.49
N ARG A 68 9.91 3.21 13.87
CA ARG A 68 8.81 3.66 13.01
C ARG A 68 7.52 2.92 13.34
N MET A 69 6.40 3.55 13.03
CA MET A 69 5.08 2.96 13.13
C MET A 69 4.23 3.41 11.94
N THR A 70 3.41 2.51 11.40
CA THR A 70 2.42 2.85 10.36
C THR A 70 1.01 2.49 10.83
N MET A 71 0.02 3.23 10.31
CA MET A 71 -1.40 2.88 10.48
C MET A 71 -2.23 3.49 9.35
N GLY A 72 -2.91 2.62 8.60
CA GLY A 72 -3.66 3.00 7.40
C GLY A 72 -2.76 3.27 6.20
N VAL A 73 -3.36 3.85 5.15
CA VAL A 73 -2.67 4.18 3.90
C VAL A 73 -2.80 5.67 3.59
N ASP A 74 -1.81 6.20 2.87
CA ASP A 74 -1.81 7.56 2.32
C ASP A 74 -1.25 7.54 0.90
N TYR A 75 -1.67 8.48 0.06
CA TYR A 75 -1.18 8.59 -1.31
C TYR A 75 0.08 9.47 -1.32
N ASP A 76 1.22 8.89 -1.70
CA ASP A 76 2.47 9.65 -1.84
C ASP A 76 2.63 10.13 -3.28
N GLU A 77 2.55 11.45 -3.48
CA GLU A 77 2.67 12.11 -4.78
C GLU A 77 4.03 11.90 -5.46
N ARG A 78 5.11 11.65 -4.69
CA ARG A 78 6.47 11.51 -5.24
C ARG A 78 6.61 10.21 -6.02
N VAL A 79 6.00 9.15 -5.51
CA VAL A 79 6.01 7.82 -6.14
C VAL A 79 4.70 7.48 -6.84
N ARG A 80 3.67 8.32 -6.68
CA ARG A 80 2.32 8.16 -7.25
C ARG A 80 1.67 6.83 -6.87
N LEU A 81 1.78 6.45 -5.60
CA LEU A 81 1.30 5.18 -5.05
C LEU A 81 0.60 5.38 -3.71
N TRP A 82 -0.39 4.54 -3.41
CA TRP A 82 -0.91 4.38 -2.05
C TRP A 82 0.07 3.54 -1.23
N MET A 83 0.52 4.08 -0.10
CA MET A 83 1.55 3.46 0.74
C MET A 83 1.11 3.40 2.20
N PRO A 84 1.74 2.53 3.01
CA PRO A 84 1.58 2.57 4.46
C PRO A 84 1.88 3.96 5.01
N ARG A 85 0.93 4.54 5.75
CA ARG A 85 1.08 5.89 6.30
C ARG A 85 1.97 5.83 7.55
N PHE A 86 3.16 6.41 7.47
CA PHE A 86 4.05 6.54 8.62
C PHE A 86 3.54 7.58 9.61
N LEU A 87 3.60 7.24 10.89
CA LEU A 87 3.14 8.10 11.99
C LEU A 87 4.28 8.95 12.53
N GLY A 88 4.00 10.24 12.72
CA GLY A 88 4.86 11.16 13.45
C GLY A 88 4.94 10.81 14.94
N ALA A 89 5.96 11.34 15.63
CA ALA A 89 6.17 11.10 17.05
C ALA A 89 4.98 11.53 17.92
N GLU A 90 4.24 12.56 17.51
CA GLU A 90 3.07 13.09 18.23
C GLU A 90 1.82 12.21 18.05
N GLU A 91 1.71 11.47 16.94
CA GLU A 91 0.56 10.61 16.64
C GLU A 91 0.66 9.23 17.28
N ARG A 92 1.90 8.71 17.39
CA ARG A 92 2.19 7.36 17.91
C ARG A 92 1.55 7.05 19.26
N PRO A 93 1.55 7.95 20.27
CA PRO A 93 0.93 7.67 21.57
C PRO A 93 -0.57 7.37 21.50
N ALA A 94 -1.28 7.99 20.55
CA ALA A 94 -2.73 7.79 20.37
C ALA A 94 -3.06 6.66 19.40
N ALA A 95 -2.16 6.34 18.46
CA ALA A 95 -2.39 5.34 17.44
C ALA A 95 -2.52 3.91 17.99
N TRP A 96 -1.67 3.51 18.94
CA TRP A 96 -1.75 2.16 19.51
C TRP A 96 -3.07 1.89 20.26
N PRO A 97 -3.55 2.77 21.15
CA PRO A 97 -4.88 2.61 21.77
C PRO A 97 -6.01 2.45 20.74
N ALA A 98 -5.97 3.20 19.64
CA ALA A 98 -6.95 3.08 18.56
C ALA A 98 -6.86 1.73 17.85
N ALA A 99 -5.65 1.32 17.44
CA ALA A 99 -5.42 0.03 16.79
C ALA A 99 -5.80 -1.15 17.71
N ARG A 100 -5.48 -1.05 19.00
CA ARG A 100 -5.78 -2.07 20.00
C ARG A 100 -7.28 -2.29 20.19
N ALA A 101 -8.12 -1.28 20.00
CA ALA A 101 -9.57 -1.44 20.10
C ALA A 101 -10.12 -2.37 19.00
N GLY A 102 -9.45 -2.46 17.85
CA GLY A 102 -9.78 -3.37 16.76
C GLY A 102 -8.96 -4.66 16.73
N PHE A 103 -8.07 -4.88 17.70
CA PHE A 103 -7.30 -6.13 17.80
C PHE A 103 -8.23 -7.29 18.21
N ASP A 104 -8.14 -8.42 17.50
CA ASP A 104 -9.02 -9.59 17.70
C ASP A 104 -10.53 -9.30 17.56
N ALA A 105 -10.89 -8.16 16.95
CA ALA A 105 -12.28 -7.80 16.75
C ALA A 105 -12.91 -8.72 15.69
N ALA A 106 -14.08 -9.28 16.02
CA ALA A 106 -14.85 -10.13 15.09
C ALA A 106 -15.60 -9.32 14.01
N ALA A 107 -15.51 -7.98 14.06
CA ALA A 107 -16.21 -7.06 13.19
C ALA A 107 -15.25 -6.01 12.62
N LEU A 108 -15.52 -5.61 11.38
CA LEU A 108 -14.75 -4.57 10.69
C LEU A 108 -15.07 -3.17 11.27
N PRO A 109 -14.09 -2.26 11.29
CA PRO A 109 -12.70 -2.50 10.97
C PRO A 109 -11.97 -3.25 12.10
N PHE A 110 -11.10 -4.19 11.73
CA PHE A 110 -10.18 -4.85 12.67
C PHE A 110 -8.73 -4.60 12.26
N HIS A 111 -7.82 -4.77 13.21
CA HIS A 111 -6.40 -4.49 13.02
C HIS A 111 -5.55 -5.71 13.33
N GLU A 112 -4.51 -5.90 12.52
CA GLU A 112 -3.42 -6.83 12.77
C GLU A 112 -2.10 -6.08 12.85
N ALA A 113 -1.17 -6.54 13.70
CA ALA A 113 0.15 -5.95 13.80
C ALA A 113 1.24 -6.89 13.32
N TYR A 114 2.25 -6.30 12.70
CA TYR A 114 3.40 -6.98 12.13
C TYR A 114 4.67 -6.23 12.48
N GLU A 115 5.77 -6.97 12.59
CA GLU A 115 7.11 -6.46 12.82
C GLU A 115 7.88 -6.53 11.50
N PHE A 116 8.34 -5.39 11.03
CA PHE A 116 9.23 -5.26 9.89
C PHE A 116 10.59 -4.74 10.36
N ALA A 117 11.63 -5.04 9.59
CA ALA A 117 12.96 -4.47 9.78
C ALA A 117 13.58 -4.09 8.45
N ASP A 118 14.37 -3.02 8.46
CA ASP A 118 15.21 -2.67 7.32
C ASP A 118 16.60 -3.31 7.44
N ASP A 119 17.48 -2.99 6.49
CA ASP A 119 18.83 -3.52 6.44
C ASP A 119 19.78 -2.89 7.47
N ASP A 120 19.43 -1.71 8.01
CA ASP A 120 20.14 -1.04 9.11
C ASP A 120 19.71 -1.56 10.49
N GLY A 121 18.70 -2.44 10.55
CA GLY A 121 18.17 -3.03 11.78
C GLY A 121 17.16 -2.14 12.50
N ARG A 122 16.68 -1.07 11.87
CA ARG A 122 15.53 -0.30 12.37
C ARG A 122 14.29 -1.17 12.35
N VAL A 123 13.44 -1.00 13.35
CA VAL A 123 12.21 -1.76 13.51
C VAL A 123 11.00 -0.89 13.17
N LEU A 124 10.10 -1.44 12.38
CA LEU A 124 8.80 -0.88 12.05
C LEU A 124 7.69 -1.72 12.67
N LEU A 125 6.85 -1.07 13.48
CA LEU A 125 5.52 -1.60 13.81
C LEU A 125 4.56 -1.28 12.67
N PHE A 126 4.17 -2.29 11.92
CA PHE A 126 3.18 -2.16 10.85
C PHE A 126 1.79 -2.56 11.36
N ILE A 127 0.82 -1.65 11.29
CA ILE A 127 -0.59 -1.92 11.62
C ILE A 127 -1.37 -2.02 10.32
N GLU A 128 -1.82 -3.23 10.00
CA GLU A 128 -2.75 -3.48 8.91
C GLU A 128 -4.17 -3.16 9.35
N THR A 129 -4.93 -2.48 8.50
CA THR A 129 -6.33 -2.15 8.74
C THR A 129 -7.18 -2.89 7.73
N HIS A 130 -8.07 -3.74 8.21
CA HIS A 130 -9.06 -4.42 7.38
C HIS A 130 -10.39 -3.66 7.49
N CYS A 131 -10.96 -3.29 6.35
CA CYS A 131 -12.20 -2.50 6.22
C CYS A 131 -13.30 -3.29 5.49
#